data_AF-A0A8D8SA83-F1
#
_entry.id   AF-A0A8D8SA83-F1
#
_cell.length_a   1.000
_cell.length_b   1.000
_cell.length_c   1.000
_cell.angle_alpha   90.00
_cell.angle_beta   90.00
_cell.angle_gamma   90.00
#
_symmetry.space_group_name_H-M   'P 1'
#
loop_
_entity.id
_entity.type
_entity.pdbx_description
1 polymer ?
#
loop_
_entity_poly.entity_id
_entity_poly.type
_entity_poly.pdbx_seq_one_letter_code
_entity_poly.pdbx_strand_id
1 'polypeptide(L)'
;MSYSYRNGNIVMGDTGNTLTILNRNLEVLAQRTIEFENPLQRKLSCIKQNDYDIFVGSKGSLHSFIKSDPITAVERLQSCNYEMTAIEYEFDQILLHSSNLDGEIVMLKRPQNTITV
;
A
#
# COMPACT_ATOMS: atom_id res chain seq x y z
N MET A 1 -11.75 5.20 1.51
CA MET A 1 -11.05 5.64 0.30
C MET A 1 -9.78 6.33 0.76
N SER A 2 -8.63 5.92 0.24
CA SER A 2 -7.32 6.50 0.56
C SER A 2 -6.57 6.76 -0.74
N TYR A 3 -5.67 7.73 -0.75
CA TYR A 3 -4.87 8.06 -1.93
C TYR A 3 -3.48 8.57 -1.54
N SER A 4 -2.57 8.53 -2.51
CA SER A 4 -1.24 9.13 -2.43
C SER A 4 -0.95 9.84 -3.74
N TYR A 5 -0.29 11.00 -3.69
CA TYR A 5 0.17 11.73 -4.87
C TYR A 5 1.69 11.89 -4.82
N ARG A 6 2.37 11.59 -5.93
CA ARG A 6 3.82 11.76 -6.07
C ARG A 6 4.21 11.85 -7.54
N ASN A 7 5.07 12.81 -7.87
CA ASN A 7 5.69 12.94 -9.21
C ASN A 7 4.67 12.84 -10.35
N GLY A 8 3.56 13.59 -10.23
CA GLY A 8 2.53 13.64 -11.27
C GLY A 8 1.64 12.40 -11.38
N ASN A 9 1.76 11.44 -10.47
CA ASN A 9 0.91 10.26 -10.42
C ASN A 9 0.09 10.23 -9.13
N ILE A 10 -1.17 9.82 -9.25
CA ILE A 10 -2.09 9.58 -8.14
C ILE A 10 -2.26 8.07 -8.03
N VAL A 11 -2.10 7.52 -6.83
CA VAL A 11 -2.49 6.14 -6.53
C VAL A 11 -3.65 6.20 -5.56
N MET A 12 -4.78 5.59 -5.91
CA MET A 12 -5.98 5.61 -5.08
C MET A 12 -6.54 4.20 -4.88
N GLY A 13 -7.13 3.98 -3.70
CA GLY A 13 -7.84 2.76 -3.35
C GLY A 13 -9.31 3.04 -3.07
N ASP A 14 -10.19 2.35 -3.78
CA ASP A 14 -11.64 2.46 -3.59
C ASP A 14 -12.18 1.47 -2.55
N THR A 15 -13.51 1.50 -2.32
CA THR A 15 -14.20 0.58 -1.40
C THR A 15 -14.38 -0.84 -1.96
N GLY A 16 -14.13 -1.03 -3.25
CA GLY A 16 -14.07 -2.33 -3.92
C GLY A 16 -12.70 -3.00 -3.83
N ASN A 17 -11.74 -2.38 -3.13
CA ASN A 17 -10.34 -2.79 -3.05
C ASN A 17 -9.57 -2.67 -4.37
N THR A 18 -10.05 -1.83 -5.28
CA THR A 18 -9.35 -1.53 -6.52
C THR A 18 -8.34 -0.43 -6.27
N LEU A 19 -7.07 -0.76 -6.52
CA LEU A 19 -6.01 0.21 -6.72
C LEU A 19 -6.08 0.74 -8.15
N THR A 20 -6.04 2.06 -8.28
CA THR A 20 -5.97 2.76 -9.56
C THR A 20 -4.79 3.71 -9.55
N ILE A 21 -3.95 3.65 -10.59
CA ILE A 21 -2.92 4.64 -10.87
C ILE A 21 -3.47 5.60 -11.92
N LEU A 22 -3.44 6.90 -11.62
CA LEU A 22 -3.82 7.96 -12.53
C LEU A 22 -2.61 8.86 -12.80
N ASN A 23 -2.55 9.46 -13.98
CA ASN A 23 -1.64 10.58 -14.22
C ASN A 23 -2.23 11.91 -13.70
N ARG A 24 -1.47 13.01 -13.87
CA ARG A 24 -1.88 14.36 -13.45
C ARG A 24 -3.13 14.89 -14.15
N ASN A 25 -3.50 14.32 -15.30
CA ASN A 25 -4.70 14.65 -16.04
C ASN A 25 -5.90 13.76 -15.64
N LEU A 26 -5.74 12.92 -14.60
CA LEU A 26 -6.73 11.95 -14.13
C LEU A 26 -7.02 10.81 -15.11
N GLU A 27 -6.14 10.58 -16.08
CA GLU A 27 -6.24 9.43 -16.98
C GLU A 27 -5.74 8.17 -16.26
N VAL A 28 -6.50 7.08 -16.39
CA VAL A 28 -6.16 5.78 -15.80
C VAL A 28 -4.95 5.20 -16.53
N LEU A 29 -3.88 4.97 -15.78
CA LEU A 29 -2.66 4.33 -16.25
C LEU A 29 -2.65 2.82 -16.00
N ALA A 30 -3.13 2.38 -14.83
CA ALA A 30 -3.21 0.97 -14.48
C ALA A 30 -4.24 0.74 -13.36
N GLN A 31 -4.79 -0.48 -13.28
CA GLN A 31 -5.72 -0.89 -12.23
C GLN A 31 -5.45 -2.31 -11.73
N ARG A 32 -5.77 -2.56 -10.47
CA ARG A 32 -5.75 -3.91 -9.87
C ARG A 32 -6.70 -3.98 -8.70
N THR A 33 -7.56 -5.00 -8.66
CA THR A 33 -8.34 -5.33 -7.48
C THR A 33 -7.53 -6.23 -6.54
N ILE A 34 -7.40 -5.83 -5.28
CA ILE A 34 -6.72 -6.60 -4.24
C ILE A 34 -7.70 -7.66 -3.73
N GLU A 35 -7.29 -8.93 -3.81
CA GLU A 35 -8.02 -10.04 -3.23
C GLU A 35 -7.65 -10.20 -1.76
N PHE A 36 -8.66 -10.22 -0.90
CA PHE A 36 -8.49 -10.48 0.53
C PHE A 36 -8.99 -11.89 0.85
N GLU A 37 -8.15 -12.70 1.48
CA GLU A 37 -8.55 -14.02 1.98
C GLU A 37 -9.71 -13.93 2.97
N ASN A 38 -9.70 -12.90 3.83
CA ASN A 38 -10.78 -12.66 4.78
C ASN A 38 -11.67 -11.49 4.29
N PRO A 39 -12.97 -11.75 4.02
CA PRO A 39 -13.92 -10.70 3.64
C PRO A 39 -14.03 -9.54 4.64
N LEU A 40 -13.70 -9.77 5.91
CA LEU A 40 -13.70 -8.76 6.98
C LEU A 40 -12.46 -7.84 6.93
N GLN A 41 -11.47 -8.13 6.07
CA GLN A 41 -10.25 -7.33 5.87
C GLN A 41 -10.32 -6.41 4.64
N ARG A 42 -11.46 -6.38 3.93
CA ARG A 42 -11.71 -5.71 2.63
C ARG A 42 -11.71 -4.17 2.64
N LYS A 43 -10.99 -3.53 3.55
CA LYS A 43 -10.91 -2.06 3.58
C LYS A 43 -9.47 -1.64 3.44
N LEU A 44 -9.14 -1.08 2.27
CA LEU A 44 -7.94 -0.29 2.08
C LEU A 44 -8.08 0.96 2.95
N SER A 45 -7.25 1.06 3.97
CA SER A 45 -7.36 2.10 4.99
C SER A 45 -6.36 3.23 4.74
N CYS A 46 -5.13 2.91 4.35
CA CYS A 46 -4.09 3.89 4.05
C CYS A 46 -3.25 3.46 2.84
N ILE A 47 -2.72 4.45 2.11
CA ILE A 47 -1.87 4.24 0.93
C ILE A 47 -0.68 5.19 0.98
N LYS A 48 0.51 4.66 0.70
CA LYS A 48 1.71 5.46 0.45
C LYS A 48 2.38 4.96 -0.82
N GLN A 49 3.01 5.86 -1.58
CA GLN A 49 3.81 5.47 -2.73
C GLN A 49 5.20 6.10 -2.70
N ASN A 50 6.16 5.40 -3.27
CA ASN A 50 7.41 5.99 -3.73
C ASN A 50 7.42 6.00 -5.28
N ASP A 51 8.60 6.12 -5.90
CA ASP A 51 8.70 6.18 -7.35
C ASP A 51 8.48 4.82 -8.04
N TYR A 52 8.66 3.72 -7.30
CA TYR A 52 8.62 2.34 -7.80
C TYR A 52 7.58 1.45 -7.10
N ASP A 53 7.27 1.71 -5.84
CA ASP A 53 6.44 0.88 -4.99
C ASP A 53 5.15 1.61 -4.56
N ILE A 54 4.11 0.81 -4.33
CA ILE A 54 2.86 1.19 -3.67
C ILE A 54 2.71 0.34 -2.43
N PHE A 55 2.45 0.99 -1.30
CA PHE A 55 2.15 0.35 -0.02
C PHE A 55 0.72 0.63 0.37
N VAL A 56 0.02 -0.41 0.78
CA VAL A 56 -1.40 -0.35 1.11
C VAL A 56 -1.64 -1.03 2.44
N GLY A 57 -2.17 -0.29 3.39
CA GLY A 57 -2.61 -0.82 4.67
C GLY A 57 -4.05 -1.26 4.59
N SER A 58 -4.35 -2.38 5.25
CA SER A 58 -5.70 -2.84 5.52
C SER A 58 -5.82 -3.22 7.00
N LYS A 59 -6.92 -3.89 7.37
CA LYS A 59 -7.01 -4.53 8.68
C LYS A 59 -6.01 -5.68 8.78
N GLY A 60 -5.00 -5.49 9.62
CA GLY A 60 -3.99 -6.47 10.00
C GLY A 60 -2.96 -6.85 8.94
N SER A 61 -3.01 -6.27 7.75
CA SER A 61 -2.05 -6.58 6.68
C SER A 61 -1.52 -5.32 6.01
N LEU A 62 -0.23 -5.35 5.71
CA LEU A 62 0.44 -4.43 4.80
C LEU A 62 0.67 -5.15 3.48
N HIS A 63 0.27 -4.53 2.39
CA HIS A 63 0.46 -5.04 1.03
C HIS A 63 1.42 -4.15 0.27
N SER A 64 2.37 -4.75 -0.44
CA SER A 64 3.32 -4.03 -1.30
C SER A 64 3.13 -4.42 -2.76
N PHE A 65 3.19 -3.43 -3.64
CA PHE A 65 3.08 -3.60 -5.09
C PHE A 65 4.16 -2.81 -5.81
N ILE A 66 4.56 -3.29 -6.99
CA ILE A 66 5.34 -2.52 -7.97
C ILE A 66 4.37 -1.66 -8.77
N LYS A 67 4.71 -0.38 -8.89
CA LYS A 67 4.04 0.64 -9.68
C LYS A 67 4.35 0.45 -11.17
N SER A 68 3.80 -0.62 -11.73
CA SER A 68 3.91 -1.00 -13.14
C SER A 68 2.54 -1.09 -13.80
N ASP A 69 2.51 -1.29 -15.11
CA ASP A 69 1.33 -1.72 -15.86
C ASP A 69 1.57 -3.14 -16.43
N PRO A 70 0.88 -4.18 -15.92
CA PRO A 70 -0.09 -4.16 -14.84
C PRO A 70 0.55 -3.93 -13.46
N ILE A 71 -0.24 -3.49 -12.48
CA ILE A 71 0.22 -3.36 -11.08
C ILE A 71 0.58 -4.76 -10.55
N THR A 72 1.81 -4.94 -10.08
CA THR A 72 2.32 -6.27 -9.69
C THR A 72 2.40 -6.39 -8.17
N ALA A 73 1.82 -7.44 -7.59
CA ALA A 73 1.93 -7.71 -6.16
C ALA A 73 3.32 -8.26 -5.83
N VAL A 74 3.93 -7.79 -4.74
CA VAL A 74 5.26 -8.24 -4.27
C VAL A 74 5.10 -9.11 -3.04
N GLU A 75 4.56 -8.53 -1.98
CA GLU A 75 4.49 -9.16 -0.67
C GLU A 75 3.23 -8.73 0.08
N ARG A 76 2.79 -9.61 0.96
CA ARG A 76 1.76 -9.35 1.97
C ARG A 76 2.34 -9.74 3.32
N LEU A 77 2.36 -8.79 4.24
CA LEU A 77 2.86 -8.98 5.60
C LEU A 77 1.70 -8.86 6.58
N GLN A 78 1.51 -9.89 7.42
CA GLN A 78 0.66 -9.77 8.61
C GLN A 78 1.40 -8.88 9.61
N SER A 79 0.81 -7.74 9.94
CA SER A 79 1.59 -6.65 10.52
C SER A 79 1.01 -6.06 11.80
N CYS A 80 -0.30 -6.16 11.99
CA CYS A 80 -0.96 -5.77 13.24
C CYS A 80 -2.26 -6.56 13.42
N ASN A 81 -2.90 -6.42 14.57
CA ASN A 81 -4.19 -7.06 14.84
C ASN A 81 -5.39 -6.20 14.43
N TYR A 82 -5.16 -4.93 14.12
CA TYR A 82 -6.20 -3.92 13.93
C TYR A 82 -6.08 -3.17 12.60
N GLU A 83 -6.92 -2.13 12.41
CA GLU A 83 -6.91 -1.36 11.16
C GLU A 83 -5.69 -0.46 11.12
N MET A 84 -4.86 -0.61 10.09
CA MET A 84 -3.76 0.32 9.83
C MET A 84 -4.32 1.70 9.48
N THR A 85 -3.85 2.75 10.13
CA THR A 85 -4.37 4.12 9.92
C THR A 85 -3.47 4.97 9.07
N ALA A 86 -2.16 4.72 9.11
CA ALA A 86 -1.17 5.48 8.37
C ALA A 86 -0.02 4.57 7.96
N ILE A 87 0.60 4.92 6.83
CA ILE A 87 1.90 4.40 6.40
C ILE A 87 2.77 5.62 6.13
N GLU A 88 3.91 5.68 6.80
CA GLU A 88 4.93 6.68 6.55
C GLU A 88 6.23 6.02 6.08
N TYR A 89 6.94 6.75 5.24
CA TYR A 89 8.21 6.31 4.67
C TYR A 89 9.26 7.34 5.02
N GLU A 90 10.25 6.94 5.80
CA GLU A 90 11.43 7.75 6.10
C GLU A 90 12.62 7.23 5.28
N PHE A 91 13.60 8.10 5.00
CA PHE A 91 14.84 7.73 4.33
C PHE A 91 15.46 6.47 5.00
N ASP A 92 16.10 5.59 4.21
CA ASP A 92 16.64 4.26 4.59
C ASP A 92 15.70 3.05 4.54
N GLN A 93 14.66 3.08 3.70
CA GLN A 93 13.80 1.90 3.45
C GLN A 93 13.02 1.43 4.70
N ILE A 94 12.77 2.37 5.60
CA ILE A 94 11.96 2.15 6.80
C ILE A 94 10.52 2.50 6.46
N LEU A 95 9.65 1.50 6.55
CA LEU A 95 8.22 1.68 6.49
C LEU A 95 7.66 1.66 7.91
N LEU A 96 7.13 2.80 8.32
CA LEU A 96 6.40 2.95 9.57
C LEU A 96 4.92 2.76 9.26
N HIS A 97 4.21 2.00 10.08
CA HIS A 97 2.76 2.07 10.10
C HIS A 97 2.21 2.04 11.51
N SER A 98 1.07 2.70 11.68
CA SER A 98 0.33 2.76 12.94
C SER A 98 -0.98 2.01 12.83
N SER A 99 -1.41 1.34 13.90
CA SER A 99 -2.74 0.75 14.02
C SER A 99 -3.66 1.61 14.89
N ASN A 100 -4.98 1.55 14.64
CA ASN A 100 -5.95 2.44 15.28
C ASN A 100 -6.22 2.19 16.76
N LEU A 101 -6.08 0.95 17.25
CA LEU A 101 -6.61 0.55 18.56
C LEU A 101 -5.54 0.18 19.59
N ASP A 102 -4.37 -0.25 19.15
CA ASP A 102 -3.30 -0.65 20.08
C ASP A 102 -2.27 0.47 20.32
N GLY A 103 -2.32 1.54 19.52
CA GLY A 103 -1.28 2.58 19.53
C GLY A 103 0.09 2.07 19.09
N GLU A 104 0.18 0.82 18.59
CA GLU A 104 1.42 0.23 18.10
C GLU A 104 1.87 0.94 16.83
N ILE A 105 3.12 1.42 16.86
CA ILE A 105 3.88 1.85 15.69
C ILE A 105 4.85 0.73 15.37
N VAL A 106 4.64 0.08 14.23
CA VAL A 106 5.51 -1.00 13.77
C VAL A 106 6.47 -0.41 12.74
N MET A 107 7.76 -0.69 12.96
CA MET A 107 8.83 -0.30 12.07
C MET A 107 9.29 -1.52 11.27
N LEU A 108 9.09 -1.48 9.96
CA LEU A 108 9.56 -2.51 9.05
C LEU A 108 10.75 -1.96 8.26
N LYS A 109 11.93 -2.51 8.52
CA LYS A 109 13.11 -2.27 7.69
C LYS A 109 13.11 -3.26 6.53
N ARG A 110 13.03 -2.79 5.28
CA ARG A 110 13.28 -3.67 4.14
C ARG A 110 14.78 -4.02 4.10
N PRO A 111 15.16 -5.31 4.05
CA PRO A 111 16.52 -5.66 3.66
C PRO A 111 16.75 -5.19 2.23
N GLN A 112 17.86 -4.49 1.98
CA GLN A 112 18.25 -4.04 0.65
C GLN A 112 18.26 -5.23 -0.33
N ASN A 113 17.60 -5.06 -1.47
CA ASN A 113 17.75 -5.87 -2.69
C ASN A 113 17.58 -7.40 -2.54
N THR A 114 16.38 -7.90 -2.81
CA THR A 114 16.25 -9.15 -3.57
C THR A 114 15.09 -9.04 -4.54
N ILE A 115 15.40 -8.64 -5.78
CA ILE A 115 14.79 -9.27 -6.95
C ILE A 115 15.70 -10.45 -7.26
N THR A 116 15.21 -11.67 -7.07
CA THR A 116 15.80 -12.85 -7.71
C THR A 116 14.81 -13.33 -8.77
N VAL A 117 15.32 -13.40 -10.01
CA VAL A 117 14.64 -13.71 -11.27
C VAL A 117 13.96 -15.07 -11.24
#